data_AF-A0A401GKH7-F1
#
_entry.id   AF-A0A401GKH7-F1
#
_cell.length_a   1.000
_cell.length_b   1.000
_cell.length_c   1.000
_cell.angle_alpha   90.00
_cell.angle_beta   90.00
_cell.angle_gamma   90.00
#
_symmetry.space_group_name_H-M   'P 1'
#
loop_
_entity.id
_entity.type
_entity.pdbx_description
1 polymer ?
#
loop_
_entity_poly.entity_id
_entity_poly.type
_entity_poly.pdbx_seq_one_letter_code
_entity_poly.pdbx_strand_id
1 'polypeptide(L)'
;MSNTPTGASARVESSDTPTPRPSKRQRQTANEDHPSPTPSKSALNPEGSSPAQPLPASIQETLPTRSTSGLLSRSGEHEPGPSVPVPAGTMQAPRYSIIKAMRKKDGTLAPGVAPAFDGLLRVATVLKTQPPDIPNLYNEGTKSSTRLPTEFDVWSENGLPRLMEVVPAHETLIDGVFDSANELLATLPVLNLRNHIHQRWLNLVHPALTSRSLPPEIRSEHDTEDWLFSVLIRPAIEVIKAIQLGRFDYDHTNHRYPNVMSGESKDARSIPDGIFIGADWTIRATLEAKTHKVLAAPQPETTSTFYDICVKGAPRRIVHFHWPKQDDDCSRLSTESLILIQVWQQMQDKNVDLAILSSVQSTFFLVKEGVRLYVSRGYRAQHRPLFAVFAFLAVAFGLIPRKVLQDSLPAVEPWNRRFTARTAARPGIDERTMPSLFVPQLAVDD
;
A
#
# COMPACT_ATOMS: atom_id res chain seq x y z
N MET A 1 -54.80 -50.66 -38.97
CA MET A 1 -54.80 -49.51 -39.89
C MET A 1 -53.48 -48.77 -39.73
N SER A 2 -52.76 -48.61 -40.86
CA SER A 2 -51.65 -47.68 -41.21
C SER A 2 -50.48 -47.49 -40.23
N ASN A 3 -49.21 -47.36 -40.62
CA ASN A 3 -48.41 -47.62 -41.81
C ASN A 3 -46.97 -47.27 -41.34
N THR A 4 -45.99 -48.08 -41.72
CA THR A 4 -44.54 -47.79 -41.80
C THR A 4 -44.25 -46.51 -42.63
N PRO A 5 -43.08 -45.84 -42.60
CA PRO A 5 -41.76 -46.49 -42.78
C PRO A 5 -40.48 -45.86 -42.16
N THR A 6 -39.43 -46.66 -42.35
CA THR A 6 -37.98 -46.49 -42.23
C THR A 6 -37.36 -45.21 -42.82
N GLY A 7 -36.28 -44.75 -42.18
CA GLY A 7 -35.35 -43.77 -42.73
C GLY A 7 -33.93 -43.98 -42.17
N ALA A 8 -33.04 -44.52 -43.00
CA ALA A 8 -31.60 -44.56 -42.80
C ALA A 8 -31.01 -43.15 -42.99
N SER A 9 -29.95 -42.80 -42.24
CA SER A 9 -29.15 -41.61 -42.57
C SER A 9 -27.66 -41.84 -42.34
N ALA A 10 -26.90 -41.17 -43.19
CA ALA A 10 -25.61 -41.56 -43.70
C ALA A 10 -24.43 -41.12 -42.85
N ARG A 11 -23.36 -41.91 -42.98
CA ARG A 11 -22.01 -41.69 -42.47
C ARG A 11 -21.33 -40.65 -43.37
N VAL A 12 -20.94 -39.50 -42.80
CA VAL A 12 -20.08 -38.50 -43.46
C VAL A 12 -18.67 -38.65 -42.89
N GLU A 13 -17.79 -39.23 -43.69
CA GLU A 13 -16.34 -39.16 -43.51
C GLU A 13 -15.88 -37.77 -43.95
N SER A 14 -15.29 -37.00 -43.03
CA SER A 14 -14.53 -35.79 -43.36
C SER A 14 -13.06 -36.05 -43.03
N SER A 15 -12.27 -36.05 -44.10
CA SER A 15 -10.83 -36.13 -44.12
C SER A 15 -10.26 -34.73 -43.94
N ASP A 16 -9.67 -34.43 -42.78
CA ASP A 16 -8.82 -33.25 -42.61
C ASP A 16 -7.38 -33.67 -42.29
N THR A 17 -6.51 -33.26 -43.22
CA THR A 17 -5.07 -33.48 -43.25
C THR A 17 -4.38 -32.49 -42.31
N PRO A 18 -3.41 -32.91 -41.49
CA PRO A 18 -2.69 -31.98 -40.62
C PRO A 18 -1.59 -31.23 -41.42
N THR A 19 -1.68 -29.91 -41.42
CA THR A 19 -0.66 -29.00 -41.94
C THR A 19 0.59 -29.02 -41.03
N PRO A 20 1.82 -29.08 -41.57
CA PRO A 20 3.03 -29.14 -40.76
C PRO A 20 3.37 -27.78 -40.11
N ARG A 21 3.68 -27.81 -38.81
CA ARG A 21 4.19 -26.68 -38.03
C ARG A 21 5.58 -26.23 -38.53
N PRO A 22 5.85 -24.92 -38.60
CA PRO A 22 7.19 -24.43 -38.91
C PRO A 22 8.17 -24.67 -37.75
N SER A 23 9.35 -25.15 -38.11
CA SER A 23 10.47 -25.46 -37.24
C SER A 23 11.03 -24.23 -36.54
N LYS A 24 11.28 -24.36 -35.23
CA LYS A 24 11.98 -23.36 -34.42
C LYS A 24 13.41 -23.19 -34.92
N ARG A 25 13.71 -21.97 -35.35
CA ARG A 25 15.04 -21.51 -35.74
C ARG A 25 15.94 -21.49 -34.49
N GLN A 26 16.93 -22.38 -34.45
CA GLN A 26 18.03 -22.35 -33.48
C GLN A 26 18.79 -21.02 -33.64
N ARG A 27 18.81 -20.21 -32.57
CA ARG A 27 19.71 -19.06 -32.47
C ARG A 27 20.97 -19.55 -31.78
N GLN A 28 22.03 -19.70 -32.56
CA GLN A 28 23.38 -19.99 -32.08
C GLN A 28 23.84 -18.83 -31.19
N THR A 29 24.24 -19.17 -29.97
CA THR A 29 24.95 -18.32 -29.03
C THR A 29 26.40 -18.18 -29.48
N ALA A 30 26.84 -16.97 -29.75
CA ALA A 30 28.26 -16.66 -29.89
C ALA A 30 28.85 -16.55 -28.48
N ASN A 31 29.84 -17.40 -28.22
CA ASN A 31 30.77 -17.30 -27.10
C ASN A 31 31.62 -16.04 -27.29
N GLU A 32 31.61 -15.15 -26.30
CA GLU A 32 32.72 -14.23 -26.06
C GLU A 32 33.28 -14.52 -24.68
N ASP A 33 34.48 -15.09 -24.70
CA ASP A 33 35.35 -15.33 -23.57
C ASP A 33 35.85 -13.99 -23.02
N HIS A 34 35.53 -13.69 -21.75
CA HIS A 34 36.33 -12.75 -20.96
C HIS A 34 36.65 -13.34 -19.59
N PRO A 35 37.93 -13.29 -19.17
CA PRO A 35 38.42 -13.99 -18.00
C PRO A 35 38.07 -13.27 -16.69
N SER A 36 37.61 -14.05 -15.72
CA SER A 36 37.50 -13.72 -14.30
C SER A 36 38.86 -13.38 -13.69
N PRO A 37 38.90 -12.44 -12.74
CA PRO A 37 39.88 -12.46 -11.67
C PRO A 37 39.19 -12.71 -10.32
N THR A 38 39.56 -13.79 -9.66
CA THR A 38 39.42 -14.03 -8.22
C THR A 38 40.84 -14.21 -7.64
N PRO A 39 41.04 -14.20 -6.31
CA PRO A 39 40.58 -13.26 -5.29
C PRO A 39 41.78 -12.75 -4.45
N SER A 40 41.63 -11.65 -3.73
CA SER A 40 42.57 -11.32 -2.63
C SER A 40 41.86 -11.34 -1.29
N LYS A 41 42.25 -12.34 -0.49
CA LYS A 41 42.00 -12.43 0.96
C LYS A 41 42.82 -11.35 1.66
N SER A 42 42.21 -10.61 2.58
CA SER A 42 42.93 -10.15 3.78
C SER A 42 41.97 -10.05 4.96
N ALA A 43 42.49 -10.43 6.11
CA ALA A 43 41.78 -10.74 7.34
C ALA A 43 41.55 -9.51 8.25
N LEU A 44 40.60 -9.64 9.18
CA LEU A 44 40.64 -9.33 10.63
C LEU A 44 41.62 -8.18 11.04
N ASN A 45 41.29 -7.15 11.83
CA ASN A 45 40.41 -7.07 13.00
C ASN A 45 40.39 -5.58 13.54
N PRO A 46 39.90 -5.23 14.75
CA PRO A 46 38.90 -4.17 14.95
C PRO A 46 39.40 -2.92 15.73
N GLU A 47 38.43 -2.07 16.08
CA GLU A 47 38.46 -0.95 17.05
C GLU A 47 39.10 0.38 16.61
N GLY A 48 38.34 1.46 16.78
CA GLY A 48 38.81 2.82 16.52
C GLY A 48 37.66 3.83 16.41
N SER A 49 36.90 4.00 17.49
CA SER A 49 36.04 5.17 17.68
C SER A 49 36.88 6.45 17.59
N SER A 50 36.54 7.33 16.66
CA SER A 50 37.04 8.71 16.62
C SER A 50 35.91 9.70 16.39
N PRO A 51 35.97 10.88 17.04
CA PRO A 51 34.86 11.82 17.13
C PRO A 51 34.69 12.62 15.84
N ALA A 52 33.44 13.02 15.61
CA ALA A 52 33.02 13.85 14.49
C ALA A 52 33.85 15.13 14.37
N GLN A 53 34.47 15.33 13.20
CA GLN A 53 34.96 16.63 12.76
C GLN A 53 33.83 17.42 12.07
N PRO A 54 33.81 18.75 12.22
CA PRO A 54 32.79 19.61 11.62
C PRO A 54 33.00 19.76 10.11
N LEU A 55 31.90 19.73 9.36
CA LEU A 55 31.85 19.95 7.91
C LEU A 55 32.31 21.38 7.54
N PRO A 56 33.13 21.56 6.50
CA PRO A 56 33.45 22.87 5.96
C PRO A 56 32.30 23.44 5.13
N ALA A 57 32.27 24.78 5.11
CA ALA A 57 31.22 25.61 4.51
C ALA A 57 31.12 25.51 2.98
N SER A 58 29.87 25.56 2.52
CA SER A 58 29.36 26.20 1.30
C SER A 58 30.19 26.06 0.00
N ILE A 59 29.76 25.15 -0.86
CA ILE A 59 29.98 25.23 -2.30
C ILE A 59 28.72 25.87 -2.92
N GLN A 60 28.87 27.08 -3.47
CA GLN A 60 27.88 27.67 -4.37
C GLN A 60 27.98 26.97 -5.73
N GLU A 61 26.99 26.13 -6.06
CA GLU A 61 26.82 25.64 -7.42
C GLU A 61 25.93 26.63 -8.21
N THR A 62 26.54 27.25 -9.22
CA THR A 62 25.87 28.00 -10.27
C THR A 62 25.14 27.04 -11.22
N LEU A 63 23.81 27.10 -11.24
CA LEU A 63 22.96 26.41 -12.21
C LEU A 63 22.99 27.12 -13.58
N PRO A 64 23.09 26.39 -14.71
CA PRO A 64 22.96 26.98 -16.04
C PRO A 64 21.48 27.20 -16.39
N THR A 65 21.14 28.44 -16.76
CA THR A 65 19.87 28.81 -17.39
C THR A 65 19.73 28.12 -18.74
N ARG A 66 18.77 27.20 -18.86
CA ARG A 66 18.40 26.57 -20.13
C ARG A 66 17.18 27.28 -20.73
N SER A 67 17.43 27.93 -21.86
CA SER A 67 16.47 28.60 -22.74
C SER A 67 15.38 27.65 -23.22
N THR A 68 14.11 27.97 -22.93
CA THR A 68 12.92 27.32 -23.50
C THR A 68 12.47 28.09 -24.74
N SER A 69 12.77 27.52 -25.91
CA SER A 69 12.28 27.96 -27.20
C SER A 69 10.89 27.40 -27.50
N GLY A 70 9.92 28.30 -27.63
CA GLY A 70 8.93 28.36 -28.72
C GLY A 70 8.02 27.16 -28.98
N LEU A 71 6.78 27.24 -28.48
CA LEU A 71 5.61 26.62 -29.10
C LEU A 71 4.54 27.70 -29.31
N LEU A 72 4.40 28.12 -30.56
CA LEU A 72 3.39 29.06 -31.05
C LEU A 72 2.02 28.36 -31.09
N SER A 73 1.10 28.78 -30.23
CA SER A 73 -0.31 28.41 -30.31
C SER A 73 -1.01 29.23 -31.39
N ARG A 74 -1.61 28.53 -32.36
CA ARG A 74 -2.58 29.07 -33.31
C ARG A 74 -3.85 29.50 -32.55
N SER A 75 -4.12 30.79 -32.51
CA SER A 75 -5.42 31.35 -32.13
C SER A 75 -6.36 31.31 -33.33
N GLY A 76 -7.37 30.44 -33.28
CA GLY A 76 -8.55 30.54 -34.14
C GLY A 76 -9.53 31.53 -33.54
N GLU A 77 -9.86 32.57 -34.29
CA GLU A 77 -10.89 33.55 -33.94
C GLU A 77 -12.27 32.87 -34.01
N HIS A 78 -12.91 32.71 -32.86
CA HIS A 78 -14.34 32.40 -32.78
C HIS A 78 -15.09 33.69 -32.42
N GLU A 79 -15.99 34.11 -33.29
CA GLU A 79 -16.90 35.24 -33.06
C GLU A 79 -17.77 35.01 -31.81
N PRO A 80 -18.00 36.05 -30.99
CA PRO A 80 -18.86 35.97 -29.83
C PRO A 80 -20.35 36.01 -30.25
N GLY A 81 -21.05 34.91 -30.04
CA GLY A 81 -22.51 34.87 -30.12
C GLY A 81 -23.20 35.70 -29.03
N PRO A 82 -24.47 36.11 -29.24
CA PRO A 82 -25.18 37.02 -28.35
C PRO A 82 -25.39 36.42 -26.96
N SER A 83 -24.92 37.15 -25.95
CA SER A 83 -25.08 36.83 -24.53
C SER A 83 -26.55 36.89 -24.11
N VAL A 84 -27.11 35.76 -23.72
CA VAL A 84 -28.41 35.67 -23.05
C VAL A 84 -28.24 36.18 -21.60
N PRO A 85 -29.06 37.14 -21.13
CA PRO A 85 -28.96 37.63 -19.76
C PRO A 85 -29.41 36.53 -18.79
N VAL A 86 -28.45 36.02 -18.01
CA VAL A 86 -28.72 35.13 -16.89
C VAL A 86 -29.37 35.97 -15.78
N PRO A 87 -30.55 35.60 -15.25
CA PRO A 87 -31.17 36.33 -14.16
C PRO A 87 -30.24 36.30 -12.94
N ALA A 88 -30.07 37.46 -12.30
CA ALA A 88 -29.33 37.63 -11.06
C ALA A 88 -30.05 36.90 -9.91
N GLY A 89 -29.95 35.57 -9.90
CA GLY A 89 -30.25 34.76 -8.75
C GLY A 89 -29.16 35.02 -7.72
N THR A 90 -29.56 35.58 -6.58
CA THR A 90 -28.72 35.73 -5.40
C THR A 90 -28.14 34.35 -5.06
N MET A 91 -26.91 34.06 -5.50
CA MET A 91 -26.14 32.95 -4.95
C MET A 91 -25.88 33.30 -3.50
N GLN A 92 -26.79 32.91 -2.61
CA GLN A 92 -26.46 32.74 -1.21
C GLN A 92 -25.34 31.71 -1.18
N ALA A 93 -24.10 32.20 -1.01
CA ALA A 93 -23.02 31.35 -0.55
C ALA A 93 -23.59 30.52 0.62
N PRO A 94 -23.44 29.18 0.60
CA PRO A 94 -23.98 28.35 1.66
C PRO A 94 -23.48 28.92 2.98
N ARG A 95 -24.39 29.49 3.77
CA ARG A 95 -24.11 29.92 5.13
C ARG A 95 -23.76 28.65 5.88
N TYR A 96 -22.47 28.38 6.00
CA TYR A 96 -21.93 27.43 6.96
C TYR A 96 -22.37 27.92 8.33
N SER A 97 -23.56 27.50 8.76
CA SER A 97 -23.95 27.58 10.15
C SER A 97 -22.82 26.90 10.91
N ILE A 98 -22.27 27.64 11.87
CA ILE A 98 -21.25 27.16 12.79
C ILE A 98 -21.82 25.89 13.42
N ILE A 99 -21.45 24.73 12.87
CA ILE A 99 -21.79 23.45 13.45
C ILE A 99 -21.05 23.46 14.77
N LYS A 100 -21.80 23.62 15.86
CA LYS A 100 -21.35 23.31 17.22
C LYS A 100 -20.97 21.83 17.17
N ALA A 101 -19.73 21.56 16.80
CA ALA A 101 -19.26 20.22 16.51
C ALA A 101 -19.55 19.35 17.72
N MET A 102 -20.40 18.34 17.55
CA MET A 102 -20.71 17.36 18.57
C MET A 102 -19.42 16.57 18.85
N ARG A 103 -18.61 17.06 19.79
CA ARG A 103 -17.53 16.28 20.36
C ARG A 103 -18.14 15.08 21.05
N LYS A 104 -17.68 13.87 20.69
CA LYS A 104 -17.95 12.68 21.49
C LYS A 104 -17.33 12.85 22.89
N LYS A 105 -17.79 12.08 23.88
CA LYS A 105 -17.26 12.13 25.26
C LYS A 105 -15.74 11.93 25.34
N ASP A 106 -15.14 11.26 24.37
CA ASP A 106 -13.70 11.02 24.26
C ASP A 106 -12.92 12.15 23.56
N GLY A 107 -13.59 13.25 23.21
CA GLY A 107 -13.01 14.40 22.52
C GLY A 107 -12.81 14.22 21.01
N THR A 108 -13.22 13.08 20.44
CA THR A 108 -13.14 12.85 18.99
C THR A 108 -14.24 13.61 18.24
N LEU A 109 -13.91 14.07 17.03
CA LEU A 109 -14.87 14.70 16.11
C LEU A 109 -15.67 13.63 15.37
N ALA A 110 -16.93 13.95 15.04
CA ALA A 110 -17.74 13.10 14.18
C ALA A 110 -17.12 12.96 12.77
N PRO A 111 -17.39 11.85 12.06
CA PRO A 111 -16.89 11.63 10.69
C PRO A 111 -17.21 12.81 9.78
N GLY A 112 -16.24 13.23 8.97
CA GLY A 112 -16.44 14.30 7.98
C GLY A 112 -16.67 15.71 8.55
N VAL A 113 -16.64 15.91 9.87
CA VAL A 113 -16.83 17.23 10.47
C VAL A 113 -15.49 17.93 10.61
N ALA A 114 -15.32 19.05 9.89
CA ALA A 114 -14.17 19.93 10.08
C ALA A 114 -14.27 20.66 11.44
N PRO A 115 -13.13 20.90 12.13
CA PRO A 115 -13.14 21.67 13.36
C PRO A 115 -13.54 23.12 13.06
N ALA A 116 -14.22 23.75 14.01
CA ALA A 116 -14.40 25.19 13.98
C ALA A 116 -13.02 25.88 14.08
N PHE A 117 -12.81 26.96 13.33
CA PHE A 117 -11.51 27.66 13.25
C PHE A 117 -11.29 28.64 14.42
N ASP A 118 -11.79 28.30 15.60
CA ASP A 118 -11.68 29.09 16.81
C ASP A 118 -11.15 28.24 17.98
N GLY A 119 -9.86 28.34 18.24
CA GLY A 119 -9.26 27.80 19.45
C GLY A 119 -7.97 27.02 19.24
N LEU A 120 -7.71 26.12 20.18
CA LEU A 120 -6.50 25.31 20.26
C LEU A 120 -6.83 23.84 19.95
N LEU A 121 -6.00 23.20 19.13
CA LEU A 121 -6.20 21.81 18.72
C LEU A 121 -4.88 21.04 18.78
N ARG A 122 -4.88 19.85 19.40
CA ARG A 122 -3.70 18.97 19.40
C ARG A 122 -3.66 18.18 18.09
N VAL A 123 -2.47 17.97 17.53
CA VAL A 123 -2.27 17.18 16.30
C VAL A 123 -2.76 15.74 16.48
N ALA A 124 -2.53 15.15 17.66
CA ALA A 124 -3.05 13.83 17.99
C ALA A 124 -4.58 13.74 17.88
N THR A 125 -5.33 14.81 18.19
CA THR A 125 -6.78 14.84 17.99
C THR A 125 -7.14 14.79 16.50
N VAL A 126 -6.39 15.50 15.65
CA VAL A 126 -6.59 15.51 14.19
C VAL A 126 -6.36 14.12 13.59
N LEU A 127 -5.25 13.46 13.92
CA LEU A 127 -4.90 12.15 13.37
C LEU A 127 -5.84 11.02 13.86
N LYS A 128 -6.46 11.20 15.02
CA LYS A 128 -7.44 10.28 15.59
C LYS A 128 -8.88 10.60 15.18
N THR A 129 -9.10 11.65 14.37
CA THR A 129 -10.43 11.93 13.79
C THR A 129 -10.78 10.81 12.82
N GLN A 130 -12.03 10.33 12.89
CA GLN A 130 -12.54 9.33 11.96
C GLN A 130 -12.56 9.93 10.54
N PRO A 131 -12.02 9.22 9.53
CA PRO A 131 -12.09 9.68 8.15
C PRO A 131 -13.56 9.83 7.69
N PRO A 132 -13.80 10.54 6.57
CA PRO A 132 -15.12 10.59 5.94
C PRO A 132 -15.67 9.19 5.63
N ASP A 133 -16.99 9.12 5.39
CA ASP A 133 -17.62 7.88 4.98
C ASP A 133 -17.04 7.35 3.67
N ILE A 134 -17.04 6.03 3.54
CA ILE A 134 -16.46 5.35 2.39
C ILE A 134 -17.34 5.64 1.15
N PRO A 135 -16.77 6.18 0.06
CA PRO A 135 -17.52 6.39 -1.18
C PRO A 135 -18.00 5.07 -1.78
N ASN A 136 -19.20 5.09 -2.36
CA ASN A 136 -19.76 3.92 -3.06
C ASN A 136 -18.96 3.58 -4.31
N LEU A 137 -18.94 2.31 -4.72
CA LEU A 137 -18.51 1.94 -6.06
C LEU A 137 -19.56 2.38 -7.07
N TYR A 138 -19.12 2.97 -8.18
CA TYR A 138 -20.02 3.36 -9.26
C TYR A 138 -20.76 2.16 -9.86
N ASN A 139 -20.08 1.03 -10.01
CA ASN A 139 -20.70 -0.25 -10.36
C ASN A 139 -19.92 -1.42 -9.78
N GLU A 140 -20.57 -2.58 -9.68
CA GLU A 140 -19.93 -3.81 -9.18
C GLU A 140 -18.77 -4.29 -10.09
N GLY A 141 -18.78 -3.92 -11.37
CA GLY A 141 -17.72 -4.25 -12.33
C GLY A 141 -16.43 -3.44 -12.18
N THR A 142 -16.42 -2.42 -11.31
CA THR A 142 -15.25 -1.58 -11.04
C THR A 142 -14.11 -2.50 -10.62
N LYS A 143 -12.97 -2.39 -11.34
CA LYS A 143 -11.90 -3.39 -11.39
C LYS A 143 -11.67 -4.07 -10.04
N SER A 144 -11.96 -5.37 -10.01
CA SER A 144 -11.65 -6.28 -8.90
C SER A 144 -10.54 -7.28 -9.26
N SER A 145 -9.98 -7.20 -10.46
CA SER A 145 -8.93 -8.11 -10.90
C SER A 145 -7.58 -7.64 -10.39
N THR A 146 -6.88 -8.52 -9.67
CA THR A 146 -5.45 -8.35 -9.40
C THR A 146 -4.67 -8.91 -10.59
N ARG A 147 -3.64 -8.18 -11.06
CA ARG A 147 -2.79 -8.66 -12.16
C ARG A 147 -2.16 -10.00 -11.80
N LEU A 148 -2.12 -10.94 -12.75
CA LEU A 148 -1.38 -12.19 -12.58
C LEU A 148 0.12 -11.92 -12.36
N PRO A 149 0.84 -12.81 -11.66
CA PRO A 149 2.27 -12.67 -11.50
C PRO A 149 2.92 -12.78 -12.89
N THR A 150 3.86 -11.90 -13.16
CA THR A 150 4.74 -12.00 -14.33
C THR A 150 5.79 -13.07 -14.10
N GLU A 151 6.48 -13.48 -15.16
CA GLU A 151 7.65 -14.36 -15.05
C GLU A 151 8.67 -13.81 -14.05
N PHE A 152 8.83 -12.49 -13.98
CA PHE A 152 9.70 -11.85 -13.01
C PHE A 152 9.22 -12.02 -11.56
N ASP A 153 7.92 -11.87 -11.30
CA ASP A 153 7.36 -12.10 -9.96
C ASP A 153 7.55 -13.57 -9.53
N VAL A 154 7.51 -14.51 -10.46
CA VAL A 154 7.71 -15.94 -10.16
C VAL A 154 9.20 -16.27 -10.00
N TRP A 155 10.06 -15.62 -10.77
CA TRP A 155 11.47 -15.94 -10.87
C TRP A 155 12.34 -15.08 -9.93
N SER A 156 12.74 -15.66 -8.80
CA SER A 156 13.86 -15.12 -8.00
C SER A 156 15.19 -15.45 -8.68
N GLU A 157 15.56 -14.69 -9.72
CA GLU A 157 16.85 -14.82 -10.42
C GLU A 157 18.05 -14.53 -9.50
N ASN A 158 17.83 -13.79 -8.41
CA ASN A 158 18.90 -13.21 -7.60
C ASN A 158 19.14 -13.94 -6.27
N GLY A 159 18.54 -15.12 -6.08
CA GLY A 159 18.63 -15.83 -4.80
C GLY A 159 17.96 -15.09 -3.63
N LEU A 160 17.11 -14.10 -3.93
CA LEU A 160 16.35 -13.39 -2.91
C LEU A 160 15.37 -14.36 -2.23
N PRO A 161 15.21 -14.27 -0.90
CA PRO A 161 14.37 -15.19 -0.14
C PRO A 161 12.92 -15.08 -0.59
N ARG A 162 12.28 -16.19 -0.95
CA ARG A 162 10.85 -16.19 -1.29
C ARG A 162 10.00 -16.05 -0.03
N LEU A 163 8.78 -15.51 -0.18
CA LEU A 163 7.79 -15.59 0.88
C LEU A 163 7.45 -17.05 1.13
N MET A 164 7.65 -17.51 2.36
CA MET A 164 7.34 -18.89 2.79
C MET A 164 6.32 -18.92 3.92
N GLU A 165 6.21 -17.82 4.67
CA GLU A 165 5.46 -17.75 5.92
C GLU A 165 4.76 -16.39 6.02
N VAL A 166 3.45 -16.42 6.24
CA VAL A 166 2.61 -15.26 6.53
C VAL A 166 2.17 -15.35 7.97
N VAL A 167 2.43 -14.33 8.77
CA VAL A 167 2.16 -14.34 10.22
C VAL A 167 1.13 -13.25 10.54
N PRO A 168 -0.09 -13.60 10.94
CA PRO A 168 -1.05 -12.62 11.44
C PRO A 168 -0.58 -12.01 12.76
N ALA A 169 -0.47 -10.69 12.79
CA ALA A 169 -0.01 -9.90 13.94
C ALA A 169 -1.08 -8.90 14.37
N HIS A 170 -2.27 -9.43 14.73
CA HIS A 170 -3.51 -8.65 14.87
C HIS A 170 -3.45 -7.56 15.92
N GLU A 171 -2.97 -7.88 17.12
CA GLU A 171 -3.11 -7.01 18.30
C GLU A 171 -1.84 -6.22 18.63
N THR A 172 -0.71 -6.60 18.06
CA THR A 172 0.57 -6.12 18.56
C THR A 172 1.31 -5.25 17.56
N LEU A 173 1.20 -5.50 16.25
CA LEU A 173 2.12 -4.91 15.26
C LEU A 173 2.19 -3.38 15.30
N ILE A 174 1.12 -2.67 14.93
CA ILE A 174 1.11 -1.20 14.95
C ILE A 174 0.60 -0.64 16.28
N ASP A 175 -0.33 -1.35 16.92
CA ASP A 175 -0.90 -0.92 18.19
C ASP A 175 0.21 -0.77 19.27
N GLY A 176 1.25 -1.63 19.25
CA GLY A 176 2.42 -1.53 20.14
C GLY A 176 3.32 -0.31 19.90
N VAL A 177 3.14 0.41 18.80
CA VAL A 177 3.90 1.63 18.45
C VAL A 177 3.15 2.91 18.86
N PHE A 178 1.88 2.81 19.25
CA PHE A 178 1.01 3.98 19.47
C PHE A 178 1.47 4.89 20.60
N ASP A 179 2.06 4.37 21.66
CA ASP A 179 2.54 5.19 22.78
C ASP A 179 3.71 6.08 22.34
N SER A 180 4.74 5.50 21.70
CA SER A 180 5.84 6.26 21.11
C SER A 180 5.37 7.27 20.06
N ALA A 181 4.34 6.92 19.28
CA ALA A 181 3.73 7.85 18.33
C ALA A 181 3.04 9.04 19.03
N ASN A 182 2.35 8.82 20.15
CA ASN A 182 1.75 9.89 20.94
C ASN A 182 2.81 10.79 21.58
N GLU A 183 3.89 10.21 22.10
CA GLU A 183 5.03 10.96 22.64
C GLU A 183 5.65 11.85 21.57
N LEU A 184 5.85 11.31 20.37
CA LEU A 184 6.38 12.06 19.24
C LEU A 184 5.45 13.23 18.86
N LEU A 185 4.14 13.02 18.82
CA LEU A 185 3.16 14.08 18.55
C LEU A 185 3.10 15.14 19.66
N ALA A 186 3.44 14.79 20.90
CA ALA A 186 3.48 15.74 22.01
C ALA A 186 4.63 16.74 21.90
N THR A 187 5.64 16.47 21.05
CA THR A 187 6.74 17.42 20.76
C THR A 187 6.30 18.59 19.88
N LEU A 188 5.20 18.43 19.12
CA LEU A 188 4.68 19.49 18.26
C LEU A 188 3.96 20.57 19.08
N PRO A 189 4.03 21.85 18.66
CA PRO A 189 3.24 22.90 19.28
C PRO A 189 1.74 22.63 19.09
N VAL A 190 0.91 23.14 20.01
CA VAL A 190 -0.55 23.07 19.87
C VAL A 190 -0.98 23.95 18.68
N LEU A 191 -1.90 23.46 17.85
CA LEU A 191 -2.40 24.23 16.72
C LEU A 191 -3.23 25.41 17.23
N ASN A 192 -2.82 26.64 16.92
CA ASN A 192 -3.63 27.83 17.09
C ASN A 192 -4.46 28.06 15.83
N LEU A 193 -5.76 27.74 15.88
CA LEU A 193 -6.65 27.87 14.73
C LEU A 193 -6.97 29.33 14.37
N ARG A 194 -6.50 30.33 15.14
CA ARG A 194 -6.51 31.74 14.72
C ARG A 194 -5.28 32.12 13.90
N ASN A 195 -4.24 31.29 13.89
CA ASN A 195 -3.05 31.49 13.08
C ASN A 195 -3.29 30.91 11.67
N HIS A 196 -3.18 31.77 10.65
CA HIS A 196 -3.39 31.39 9.25
C HIS A 196 -2.43 30.29 8.75
N ILE A 197 -1.18 30.24 9.24
CA ILE A 197 -0.22 29.18 8.88
C ILE A 197 -0.72 27.83 9.39
N HIS A 198 -1.18 27.78 10.64
CA HIS A 198 -1.71 26.56 11.25
C HIS A 198 -3.01 26.12 10.57
N GLN A 199 -3.88 27.06 10.17
CA GLN A 199 -5.07 26.76 9.37
C GLN A 199 -4.71 26.16 8.01
N ARG A 200 -3.74 26.74 7.29
CA ARG A 200 -3.27 26.21 5.99
C ARG A 200 -2.70 24.81 6.14
N TRP A 201 -1.82 24.60 7.12
CA TRP A 201 -1.28 23.27 7.42
C TRP A 201 -2.39 22.27 7.78
N LEU A 202 -3.37 22.67 8.58
CA LEU A 202 -4.51 21.81 8.94
C LEU A 202 -5.31 21.36 7.71
N ASN A 203 -5.43 22.19 6.67
CA ASN A 203 -6.08 21.79 5.41
C ASN A 203 -5.33 20.68 4.66
N LEU A 204 -4.04 20.46 4.97
CA LEU A 204 -3.24 19.38 4.39
C LEU A 204 -3.33 18.07 5.17
N VAL A 205 -3.85 18.10 6.41
CA VAL A 205 -3.79 16.95 7.33
C VAL A 205 -5.16 16.47 7.76
N HIS A 206 -6.13 17.36 7.96
CA HIS A 206 -7.42 16.97 8.52
C HIS A 206 -8.25 16.16 7.49
N PRO A 207 -8.68 14.92 7.79
CA PRO A 207 -9.37 14.05 6.84
C PRO A 207 -10.58 14.70 6.15
N ALA A 208 -11.42 15.40 6.91
CA ALA A 208 -12.61 16.08 6.37
C ALA A 208 -12.30 17.30 5.48
N LEU A 209 -11.09 17.85 5.56
CA LEU A 209 -10.65 18.97 4.72
C LEU A 209 -9.99 18.43 3.44
N THR A 210 -9.10 17.45 3.59
CA THR A 210 -8.36 16.86 2.47
C THR A 210 -9.24 16.03 1.55
N SER A 211 -10.40 15.56 2.02
CA SER A 211 -11.34 14.80 1.19
C SER A 211 -12.29 15.64 0.33
N ARG A 212 -12.33 16.97 0.49
CA ARG A 212 -13.41 17.82 -0.08
C ARG A 212 -13.45 17.85 -1.60
N SER A 213 -12.31 17.60 -2.24
CA SER A 213 -12.18 17.63 -3.69
C SER A 213 -12.13 16.24 -4.32
N LEU A 214 -12.38 15.20 -3.53
CA LEU A 214 -12.37 13.82 -4.00
C LEU A 214 -13.72 13.41 -4.60
N PRO A 215 -13.73 12.45 -5.53
CA PRO A 215 -14.97 11.99 -6.14
C PRO A 215 -15.86 11.31 -5.09
N PRO A 216 -17.19 11.57 -5.09
CA PRO A 216 -18.12 10.96 -4.14
C PRO A 216 -18.37 9.46 -4.42
N GLU A 217 -17.94 8.97 -5.58
CA GLU A 217 -18.04 7.58 -6.01
C GLU A 217 -16.70 7.12 -6.57
N ILE A 218 -16.34 5.86 -6.32
CA ILE A 218 -15.14 5.22 -6.87
C ILE A 218 -15.49 4.57 -8.21
N ARG A 219 -14.90 5.06 -9.30
CA ARG A 219 -15.08 4.55 -10.66
C ARG A 219 -13.89 3.75 -11.16
N SER A 220 -12.74 3.90 -10.50
CA SER A 220 -11.47 3.30 -10.88
C SER A 220 -10.59 3.00 -9.67
N GLU A 221 -9.54 2.21 -9.90
CA GLU A 221 -8.47 2.00 -8.91
C GLU A 221 -7.74 3.31 -8.58
N HIS A 222 -7.58 4.18 -9.57
CA HIS A 222 -6.98 5.51 -9.39
C HIS A 222 -7.82 6.42 -8.47
N ASP A 223 -9.16 6.35 -8.53
CA ASP A 223 -9.98 7.08 -7.55
C ASP A 223 -9.71 6.58 -6.12
N THR A 224 -9.46 5.28 -5.95
CA THR A 224 -9.08 4.71 -4.64
C THR A 224 -7.71 5.24 -4.21
N GLU A 225 -6.73 5.28 -5.10
CA GLU A 225 -5.43 5.90 -4.84
C GLU A 225 -5.58 7.36 -4.41
N ASP A 226 -6.30 8.19 -5.17
CA ASP A 226 -6.53 9.60 -4.85
C ASP A 226 -7.14 9.79 -3.46
N TRP A 227 -8.10 8.94 -3.10
CA TRP A 227 -8.67 8.92 -1.76
C TRP A 227 -7.65 8.56 -0.69
N LEU A 228 -6.90 7.47 -0.88
CA LEU A 228 -5.87 7.03 0.06
C LEU A 228 -4.80 8.10 0.26
N PHE A 229 -4.28 8.65 -0.85
CA PHE A 229 -3.24 9.66 -0.83
C PHE A 229 -3.68 10.94 -0.14
N SER A 230 -4.90 11.40 -0.41
CA SER A 230 -5.41 12.65 0.14
C SER A 230 -5.84 12.52 1.60
N VAL A 231 -6.39 11.39 2.02
CA VAL A 231 -6.96 11.23 3.38
C VAL A 231 -5.99 10.60 4.36
N LEU A 232 -5.11 9.71 3.93
CA LEU A 232 -4.23 8.94 4.82
C LEU A 232 -2.75 9.26 4.59
N ILE A 233 -2.27 9.12 3.36
CA ILE A 233 -0.83 9.05 3.09
C ILE A 233 -0.15 10.42 3.18
N ARG A 234 -0.60 11.40 2.38
CA ARG A 234 -0.02 12.76 2.40
C ARG A 234 -0.22 13.43 3.77
N PRO A 235 -1.40 13.36 4.42
CA PRO A 235 -1.56 13.85 5.78
C PRO A 235 -0.54 13.29 6.78
N ALA A 236 -0.29 11.98 6.76
CA ALA A 236 0.71 11.36 7.64
C ALA A 236 2.13 11.89 7.36
N ILE A 237 2.49 12.03 6.07
CA ILE A 237 3.77 12.61 5.65
C ILE A 237 3.90 14.07 6.12
N GLU A 238 2.86 14.89 5.99
CA GLU A 238 2.89 16.29 6.45
C GLU A 238 3.10 16.42 7.96
N VAL A 239 2.61 15.46 8.76
CA VAL A 239 2.93 15.42 10.20
C VAL A 239 4.38 15.03 10.45
N ILE A 240 4.92 14.07 9.70
CA ILE A 240 6.33 13.69 9.79
C ILE A 240 7.24 14.89 9.46
N LYS A 241 6.90 15.66 8.43
CA LYS A 241 7.59 16.91 8.08
C LYS A 241 7.53 17.91 9.23
N ALA A 242 6.36 18.13 9.80
CA ALA A 242 6.20 19.07 10.91
C ALA A 242 7.04 18.68 12.13
N ILE A 243 7.16 17.37 12.43
CA ILE A 243 7.99 16.86 13.54
C ILE A 243 9.47 17.13 13.27
N GLN A 244 9.96 16.80 12.07
CA GLN A 244 11.36 17.04 11.71
C GLN A 244 11.71 18.54 11.71
N LEU A 245 10.75 19.38 11.37
CA LEU A 245 10.88 20.84 11.41
C LEU A 245 10.72 21.45 12.81
N GLY A 246 10.10 20.73 13.75
CA GLY A 246 9.70 21.26 15.06
C GLY A 246 8.63 22.38 14.99
N ARG A 247 7.96 22.55 13.84
CA ARG A 247 6.98 23.62 13.59
C ARG A 247 6.01 23.23 12.48
N PHE A 248 4.88 23.93 12.41
CA PHE A 248 3.97 23.84 11.26
C PHE A 248 4.47 24.75 10.14
N ASP A 249 4.59 24.19 8.95
CA ASP A 249 5.03 24.91 7.75
C ASP A 249 4.15 24.50 6.56
N TYR A 250 3.98 25.40 5.61
CA TYR A 250 3.26 25.16 4.35
C TYR A 250 4.19 25.29 3.14
N ASP A 251 5.43 25.76 3.34
CA ASP A 251 6.36 25.94 2.24
C ASP A 251 6.94 24.59 1.77
N HIS A 252 6.34 24.05 0.71
CA HIS A 252 6.77 22.81 0.07
C HIS A 252 7.93 22.98 -0.92
N THR A 253 8.51 24.18 -1.05
CA THR A 253 9.60 24.41 -2.03
C THR A 253 10.90 23.69 -1.65
N ASN A 254 11.03 23.25 -0.41
CA ASN A 254 12.21 22.53 0.04
C ASN A 254 12.06 21.02 -0.21
N HIS A 255 12.70 20.53 -1.27
CA HIS A 255 12.69 19.11 -1.67
C HIS A 255 13.39 18.15 -0.67
N ARG A 256 13.92 18.64 0.45
CA ARG A 256 14.69 17.83 1.42
C ARG A 256 13.85 17.05 2.43
N TYR A 257 12.54 16.97 2.24
CA TYR A 257 11.66 16.33 3.23
C TYR A 257 11.13 14.99 2.75
N PRO A 258 10.74 14.10 3.70
CA PRO A 258 10.00 12.90 3.39
C PRO A 258 8.89 13.15 2.38
N ASN A 259 8.84 12.33 1.35
CA ASN A 259 7.85 12.46 0.29
C ASN A 259 7.31 11.09 -0.11
N VAL A 260 6.19 11.11 -0.82
CA VAL A 260 5.62 9.93 -1.46
C VAL A 260 5.50 10.21 -2.95
N MET A 261 5.91 9.26 -3.77
CA MET A 261 5.74 9.33 -5.23
C MET A 261 5.27 7.98 -5.76
N SER A 262 4.62 7.99 -6.91
CA SER A 262 4.38 6.75 -7.66
C SER A 262 5.72 6.25 -8.23
N GLY A 263 5.91 4.94 -8.27
CA GLY A 263 7.16 4.32 -8.70
C GLY A 263 7.43 4.43 -10.20
N GLU A 264 7.90 5.57 -10.69
CA GLU A 264 8.35 5.69 -12.10
C GLU A 264 9.85 5.43 -12.23
N SER A 265 10.25 4.18 -12.48
CA SER A 265 11.51 3.96 -13.18
C SER A 265 11.28 2.98 -14.31
N LYS A 266 11.76 3.30 -15.52
CA LYS A 266 11.63 2.44 -16.71
C LYS A 266 12.21 1.03 -16.50
N ASP A 267 13.14 0.90 -15.55
CA ASP A 267 13.81 -0.35 -15.20
C ASP A 267 13.22 -1.01 -13.93
N ALA A 268 12.17 -0.44 -13.33
CA ALA A 268 11.51 -1.03 -12.18
C ALA A 268 10.71 -2.24 -12.66
N ARG A 269 11.09 -3.42 -12.14
CA ARG A 269 10.44 -4.68 -12.48
C ARG A 269 9.09 -4.80 -11.78
N SER A 270 8.98 -4.24 -10.57
CA SER A 270 7.74 -4.01 -9.85
C SER A 270 7.52 -2.53 -9.54
N ILE A 271 6.31 -2.04 -9.85
CA ILE A 271 5.88 -0.66 -9.65
C ILE A 271 4.84 -0.67 -8.53
N PRO A 272 5.19 -0.20 -7.32
CA PRO A 272 4.20 0.07 -6.28
C PRO A 272 3.44 1.36 -6.58
N ASP A 273 2.20 1.43 -6.12
CA ASP A 273 1.35 2.63 -6.24
C ASP A 273 1.95 3.82 -5.48
N GLY A 274 2.72 3.56 -4.41
CA GLY A 274 3.55 4.56 -3.75
C GLY A 274 4.88 4.03 -3.23
N ILE A 275 5.91 4.87 -3.29
CA ILE A 275 7.17 4.71 -2.56
C ILE A 275 7.37 5.88 -1.61
N PHE A 276 7.75 5.57 -0.39
CA PHE A 276 8.06 6.56 0.64
C PHE A 276 9.56 6.84 0.63
N ILE A 277 9.95 8.09 0.38
CA ILE A 277 11.35 8.47 0.20
C ILE A 277 11.76 9.44 1.31
N GLY A 278 12.88 9.13 1.97
CA GLY A 278 13.49 9.98 2.99
C GLY A 278 14.14 11.23 2.41
N ALA A 279 14.54 12.15 3.29
CA ALA A 279 15.33 13.33 2.95
C ALA A 279 16.64 13.00 2.21
N ASP A 280 17.16 11.79 2.42
CA ASP A 280 18.37 11.22 1.83
C ASP A 280 18.10 10.41 0.56
N TRP A 281 16.91 10.54 -0.04
CA TRP A 281 16.48 9.83 -1.24
C TRP A 281 16.39 8.30 -1.12
N THR A 282 16.54 7.76 0.09
CA THR A 282 16.38 6.33 0.33
C THR A 282 14.91 5.97 0.44
N ILE A 283 14.52 4.85 -0.17
CA ILE A 283 13.16 4.32 -0.06
C ILE A 283 13.01 3.66 1.32
N ARG A 284 11.97 4.04 2.05
CA ARG A 284 11.71 3.62 3.43
C ARG A 284 10.58 2.60 3.56
N ALA A 285 9.61 2.67 2.66
CA ALA A 285 8.49 1.75 2.59
C ALA A 285 7.83 1.79 1.19
N THR A 286 6.98 0.82 0.89
CA THR A 286 6.09 0.82 -0.29
C THR A 286 4.61 0.92 0.13
N LEU A 287 3.76 1.31 -0.82
CA LEU A 287 2.31 1.33 -0.73
C LEU A 287 1.72 0.59 -1.93
N GLU A 288 0.82 -0.33 -1.66
CA GLU A 288 -0.09 -0.95 -2.62
C GLU A 288 -1.52 -0.52 -2.30
N ALA A 289 -2.21 0.03 -3.29
CA ALA A 289 -3.60 0.42 -3.24
C ALA A 289 -4.47 -0.64 -3.93
N LYS A 290 -5.63 -0.89 -3.35
CA LYS A 290 -6.66 -1.74 -3.95
C LYS A 290 -8.03 -1.15 -3.71
N THR A 291 -8.96 -1.41 -4.63
CA THR A 291 -10.37 -1.05 -4.41
C THR A 291 -10.89 -1.78 -3.17
N HIS A 292 -11.81 -1.15 -2.44
CA HIS A 292 -12.37 -1.78 -1.24
C HIS A 292 -13.15 -3.06 -1.55
N LYS A 293 -13.52 -3.33 -2.80
CA LYS A 293 -14.07 -4.63 -3.22
C LYS A 293 -13.06 -5.76 -3.11
N VAL A 294 -11.80 -5.50 -3.47
CA VAL A 294 -10.72 -6.50 -3.45
C VAL A 294 -10.30 -6.84 -2.02
N LEU A 295 -10.26 -5.83 -1.15
CA LEU A 295 -9.91 -5.98 0.27
C LEU A 295 -11.15 -6.01 1.19
N ALA A 296 -12.35 -6.17 0.63
CA ALA A 296 -13.58 -6.15 1.39
C ALA A 296 -13.54 -7.24 2.44
N ALA A 297 -14.13 -6.95 3.60
CA ALA A 297 -14.52 -8.04 4.49
C ALA A 297 -15.44 -8.98 3.69
N PRO A 298 -15.24 -10.30 3.81
CA PRO A 298 -16.13 -11.24 3.19
C PRO A 298 -17.57 -10.94 3.63
N GLN A 299 -18.50 -11.01 2.68
CA GLN A 299 -19.89 -11.17 3.06
C GLN A 299 -20.03 -12.50 3.82
N PRO A 300 -21.07 -12.71 4.64
CA PRO A 300 -21.22 -13.93 5.43
C PRO A 300 -21.07 -15.23 4.63
N GLU A 301 -21.29 -15.17 3.32
CA GLU A 301 -21.27 -16.29 2.38
C GLU A 301 -19.99 -16.40 1.53
N THR A 302 -19.10 -15.40 1.57
CA THR A 302 -17.81 -15.47 0.89
C THR A 302 -16.70 -15.68 1.91
N THR A 303 -15.72 -16.53 1.63
CA THR A 303 -14.53 -16.69 2.48
C THR A 303 -13.40 -15.89 1.85
N SER A 304 -13.23 -14.62 2.21
CA SER A 304 -12.00 -13.91 1.85
C SER A 304 -10.90 -14.38 2.79
N THR A 305 -9.89 -15.00 2.20
CA THR A 305 -8.77 -15.59 2.94
C THR A 305 -7.90 -14.51 3.57
N PHE A 306 -7.85 -13.28 3.03
CA PHE A 306 -7.03 -12.20 3.61
C PHE A 306 -7.61 -11.74 4.92
N TYR A 307 -8.94 -11.56 4.95
CA TYR A 307 -9.66 -11.28 6.18
C TYR A 307 -9.59 -12.46 7.14
N ASP A 308 -9.65 -13.70 6.67
CA ASP A 308 -9.53 -14.86 7.56
C ASP A 308 -8.12 -14.99 8.15
N ILE A 309 -7.06 -14.69 7.38
CA ILE A 309 -5.67 -14.56 7.88
C ILE A 309 -5.60 -13.43 8.91
N CYS A 310 -6.05 -12.23 8.52
CA CYS A 310 -5.82 -10.98 9.26
C CYS A 310 -6.89 -10.66 10.32
N VAL A 311 -7.99 -11.41 10.41
CA VAL A 311 -9.11 -11.17 11.36
C VAL A 311 -9.62 -12.42 12.05
N LYS A 312 -9.63 -13.60 11.41
CA LYS A 312 -9.96 -14.87 12.10
C LYS A 312 -8.75 -15.69 12.55
N GLY A 313 -7.55 -15.27 12.13
CA GLY A 313 -6.33 -16.00 12.43
C GLY A 313 -6.06 -16.03 13.94
N ALA A 314 -5.88 -17.22 14.50
CA ALA A 314 -5.33 -17.35 15.85
C ALA A 314 -3.98 -16.61 15.88
N PRO A 315 -3.81 -15.62 16.78
CA PRO A 315 -2.56 -14.88 16.86
C PRO A 315 -1.38 -15.84 17.05
N ARG A 316 -0.23 -15.50 16.47
CA ARG A 316 1.05 -16.28 16.54
C ARG A 316 1.16 -17.51 15.63
N ARG A 317 0.14 -17.83 14.84
CA ARG A 317 0.19 -18.99 13.94
C ARG A 317 0.73 -18.62 12.56
N ILE A 318 1.70 -19.39 12.07
CA ILE A 318 2.20 -19.28 10.70
C ILE A 318 1.16 -19.84 9.72
N VAL A 319 0.88 -19.07 8.68
CA VAL A 319 0.24 -19.54 7.45
C VAL A 319 1.34 -19.76 6.42
N HIS A 320 1.45 -20.96 5.87
CA HIS A 320 2.46 -21.25 4.87
C HIS A 320 2.08 -20.66 3.52
N PHE A 321 3.11 -20.21 2.81
CA PHE A 321 2.99 -19.70 1.45
C PHE A 321 3.87 -20.54 0.52
N HIS A 322 3.25 -21.17 -0.47
CA HIS A 322 3.95 -21.93 -1.50
C HIS A 322 4.19 -21.00 -2.68
N TRP A 323 5.40 -20.45 -2.77
CA TRP A 323 5.75 -19.60 -3.90
C TRP A 323 5.58 -20.33 -5.24
N PRO A 324 4.95 -19.72 -6.25
CA PRO A 324 4.78 -20.34 -7.56
C PRO A 324 6.13 -20.67 -8.21
N LYS A 325 6.13 -21.72 -9.03
CA LYS A 325 7.22 -22.13 -9.92
C LYS A 325 6.87 -21.77 -11.35
N GLN A 326 7.87 -21.83 -12.23
CA GLN A 326 7.72 -21.42 -13.63
C GLN A 326 6.62 -22.20 -14.38
N ASP A 327 6.45 -23.48 -14.09
CA ASP A 327 5.45 -24.34 -14.75
C ASP A 327 4.08 -24.34 -14.05
N ASP A 328 3.92 -23.56 -12.98
CA ASP A 328 2.67 -23.51 -12.23
C ASP A 328 1.62 -22.65 -12.94
N ASP A 329 0.38 -23.14 -12.98
CA ASP A 329 -0.77 -22.39 -13.48
C ASP A 329 -1.20 -21.29 -12.48
N CYS A 330 -0.60 -20.10 -12.63
CA CYS A 330 -0.88 -18.94 -11.79
C CYS A 330 -2.31 -18.38 -11.96
N SER A 331 -3.06 -18.79 -12.99
CA SER A 331 -4.47 -18.35 -13.17
C SER A 331 -5.40 -18.89 -12.07
N ARG A 332 -4.95 -19.92 -11.35
CA ARG A 332 -5.69 -20.56 -10.25
C ARG A 332 -5.36 -20.00 -8.88
N LEU A 333 -4.44 -19.03 -8.79
CA LEU A 333 -4.12 -18.37 -7.53
C LEU A 333 -5.31 -17.55 -7.05
N SER A 334 -5.61 -17.65 -5.76
CA SER A 334 -6.52 -16.73 -5.09
C SER A 334 -6.03 -15.28 -5.25
N THR A 335 -6.96 -14.32 -5.30
CA THR A 335 -6.65 -12.88 -5.29
C THR A 335 -5.68 -12.50 -4.18
N GLU A 336 -5.84 -13.07 -3.00
CA GLU A 336 -4.98 -12.81 -1.84
C GLU A 336 -3.54 -13.25 -2.05
N SER A 337 -3.35 -14.44 -2.61
CA SER A 337 -2.01 -14.92 -2.98
C SER A 337 -1.36 -14.03 -4.03
N LEU A 338 -2.14 -13.52 -4.99
CA LEU A 338 -1.65 -12.56 -5.98
C LEU A 338 -1.19 -11.25 -5.33
N ILE A 339 -1.97 -10.71 -4.40
CA ILE A 339 -1.62 -9.48 -3.66
C ILE A 339 -0.35 -9.70 -2.83
N LEU A 340 -0.23 -10.83 -2.13
CA LEU A 340 0.96 -11.14 -1.32
C LEU A 340 2.22 -11.25 -2.19
N ILE A 341 2.13 -11.89 -3.36
CA ILE A 341 3.25 -11.96 -4.32
C ILE A 341 3.65 -10.55 -4.76
N GLN A 342 2.68 -9.71 -5.15
CA GLN A 342 2.93 -8.34 -5.60
C GLN A 342 3.62 -7.50 -4.52
N VAL A 343 3.05 -7.44 -3.32
CA VAL A 343 3.61 -6.65 -2.20
C VAL A 343 5.01 -7.17 -1.84
N TRP A 344 5.19 -8.49 -1.76
CA TRP A 344 6.51 -9.07 -1.47
C TRP A 344 7.55 -8.68 -2.52
N GLN A 345 7.20 -8.77 -3.81
CA GLN A 345 8.12 -8.42 -4.90
C GLN A 345 8.47 -6.93 -4.87
N GLN A 346 7.50 -6.04 -4.60
CA GLN A 346 7.76 -4.61 -4.44
C GLN A 346 8.74 -4.34 -3.29
N MET A 347 8.55 -5.01 -2.14
CA MET A 347 9.45 -4.88 -0.99
C MET A 347 10.87 -5.39 -1.29
N GLN A 348 11.00 -6.44 -2.12
CA GLN A 348 12.30 -6.92 -2.59
C GLN A 348 12.96 -5.95 -3.57
N ASP A 349 12.24 -5.55 -4.61
CA ASP A 349 12.74 -4.68 -5.66
C ASP A 349 13.19 -3.31 -5.13
N LYS A 350 12.47 -2.78 -4.13
CA LYS A 350 12.82 -1.51 -3.48
C LYS A 350 13.74 -1.67 -2.28
N ASN A 351 14.14 -2.90 -1.95
CA ASN A 351 14.97 -3.24 -0.80
C ASN A 351 14.46 -2.62 0.52
N VAL A 352 13.16 -2.78 0.79
CA VAL A 352 12.52 -2.31 2.02
C VAL A 352 11.86 -3.45 2.77
N ASP A 353 11.66 -3.25 4.07
CA ASP A 353 11.04 -4.25 4.93
C ASP A 353 9.65 -3.84 5.43
N LEU A 354 9.17 -2.67 5.03
CA LEU A 354 7.92 -2.09 5.47
C LEU A 354 7.05 -1.80 4.25
N ALA A 355 5.79 -2.23 4.30
CA ALA A 355 4.82 -1.92 3.26
C ALA A 355 3.45 -1.61 3.86
N ILE A 356 2.66 -0.82 3.14
CA ILE A 356 1.26 -0.55 3.41
C ILE A 356 0.44 -1.19 2.30
N LEU A 357 -0.57 -1.98 2.64
CA LEU A 357 -1.60 -2.43 1.71
C LEU A 357 -2.90 -1.77 2.11
N SER A 358 -3.51 -0.96 1.25
CA SER A 358 -4.67 -0.17 1.64
C SER A 358 -5.77 -0.16 0.60
N SER A 359 -6.99 -0.03 1.09
CA SER A 359 -8.18 0.39 0.34
C SER A 359 -8.85 1.53 1.09
N VAL A 360 -9.84 2.18 0.48
CA VAL A 360 -10.65 3.20 1.17
C VAL A 360 -11.35 2.67 2.43
N GLN A 361 -11.53 1.35 2.57
CA GLN A 361 -12.20 0.73 3.71
C GLN A 361 -11.26 0.27 4.81
N SER A 362 -10.11 -0.32 4.43
CA SER A 362 -9.18 -0.95 5.38
C SER A 362 -7.74 -0.73 4.96
N THR A 363 -6.88 -0.47 5.94
CA THR A 363 -5.42 -0.37 5.80
C THR A 363 -4.73 -1.47 6.59
N PHE A 364 -3.80 -2.17 5.96
CA PHE A 364 -2.96 -3.21 6.55
C PHE A 364 -1.50 -2.77 6.49
N PHE A 365 -0.74 -3.18 7.50
CA PHE A 365 0.68 -2.89 7.62
C PHE A 365 1.44 -4.20 7.57
N LEU A 366 2.49 -4.23 6.74
CA LEU A 366 3.27 -5.43 6.48
C LEU A 366 4.72 -5.21 6.88
N VAL A 367 5.29 -6.20 7.56
CA VAL A 367 6.69 -6.19 8.00
C VAL A 367 7.37 -7.46 7.49
N LYS A 368 8.44 -7.30 6.73
CA LYS A 368 9.25 -8.39 6.19
C LYS A 368 10.39 -8.73 7.16
N GLU A 369 10.56 -10.02 7.43
CA GLU A 369 11.70 -10.56 8.19
C GLU A 369 12.16 -11.89 7.58
N GLY A 370 13.25 -11.86 6.81
CA GLY A 370 13.76 -13.03 6.11
C GLY A 370 12.76 -13.57 5.08
N VAL A 371 12.19 -14.76 5.33
CA VAL A 371 11.15 -15.42 4.50
C VAL A 371 9.72 -15.21 5.04
N ARG A 372 9.58 -14.39 6.09
CA ARG A 372 8.32 -14.12 6.79
C ARG A 372 7.75 -12.77 6.41
N LEU A 373 6.43 -12.71 6.30
CA LEU A 373 5.67 -11.47 6.19
C LEU A 373 4.66 -11.40 7.34
N TYR A 374 4.91 -10.51 8.29
CA TYR A 374 3.92 -10.20 9.33
C TYR A 374 2.89 -9.24 8.76
N VAL A 375 1.61 -9.50 9.04
CA VAL A 375 0.50 -8.69 8.53
C VAL A 375 -0.36 -8.26 9.71
N SER A 376 -0.56 -6.95 9.87
CA SER A 376 -1.42 -6.40 10.91
C SER A 376 -2.89 -6.78 10.68
N ARG A 377 -3.74 -6.53 11.68
CA ARG A 377 -5.19 -6.42 11.45
C ARG A 377 -5.52 -5.31 10.43
N GLY A 378 -6.72 -5.35 9.89
CA GLY A 378 -7.27 -4.27 9.06
C GLY A 378 -7.71 -3.06 9.89
N TYR A 379 -7.07 -1.91 9.68
CA TYR A 379 -7.46 -0.63 10.28
C TYR A 379 -8.55 0.02 9.45
N ARG A 380 -9.77 0.04 10.00
CA ARG A 380 -10.96 0.67 9.41
C ARG A 380 -11.14 2.07 9.99
N ALA A 381 -12.13 2.82 9.50
CA ALA A 381 -12.44 4.17 9.97
C ALA A 381 -12.47 4.32 11.50
N GLN A 382 -13.11 3.39 12.22
CA GLN A 382 -13.19 3.41 13.68
C GLN A 382 -11.86 3.11 14.40
N HIS A 383 -10.88 2.54 13.69
CA HIS A 383 -9.54 2.22 14.21
C HIS A 383 -8.53 3.36 13.99
N ARG A 384 -8.98 4.56 13.58
CA ARG A 384 -8.12 5.75 13.43
C ARG A 384 -6.96 5.50 12.43
N PRO A 385 -7.26 5.12 11.18
CA PRO A 385 -6.27 4.61 10.23
C PRO A 385 -5.20 5.66 9.88
N LEU A 386 -5.53 6.94 9.87
CA LEU A 386 -4.55 8.01 9.67
C LEU A 386 -3.47 8.02 10.76
N PHE A 387 -3.87 7.87 12.04
CA PHE A 387 -2.91 7.74 13.14
C PHE A 387 -2.04 6.49 13.01
N ALA A 388 -2.61 5.37 12.55
CA ALA A 388 -1.84 4.14 12.31
C ALA A 388 -0.83 4.30 11.16
N VAL A 389 -1.22 4.94 10.06
CA VAL A 389 -0.31 5.25 8.94
C VAL A 389 0.81 6.17 9.40
N PHE A 390 0.50 7.21 10.19
CA PHE A 390 1.50 8.07 10.79
C PHE A 390 2.48 7.28 11.67
N ALA A 391 1.99 6.44 12.59
CA ALA A 391 2.84 5.67 13.49
C ALA A 391 3.78 4.72 12.72
N PHE A 392 3.25 4.03 11.70
CA PHE A 392 4.04 3.14 10.86
C PHE A 392 5.12 3.88 10.07
N LEU A 393 4.76 5.00 9.44
CA LEU A 393 5.72 5.80 8.69
C LEU A 393 6.75 6.45 9.62
N ALA A 394 6.38 6.86 10.83
CA ALA A 394 7.34 7.36 11.82
C ALA A 394 8.42 6.31 12.16
N VAL A 395 8.07 5.02 12.19
CA VAL A 395 9.07 3.93 12.27
C VAL A 395 9.90 3.85 10.99
N ALA A 396 9.26 3.88 9.81
CA ALA A 396 9.94 3.76 8.52
C ALA A 396 10.98 4.88 8.29
N PHE A 397 10.66 6.11 8.71
CA PHE A 397 11.56 7.27 8.64
C PHE A 397 12.53 7.37 9.83
N GLY A 398 12.54 6.40 10.74
CA GLY A 398 13.47 6.34 11.87
C GLY A 398 13.20 7.36 12.99
N LEU A 399 12.02 7.97 13.02
CA LEU A 399 11.60 8.85 14.12
C LEU A 399 11.16 8.06 15.36
N ILE A 400 10.69 6.83 15.16
CA ILE A 400 10.47 5.84 16.21
C ILE A 400 11.46 4.70 15.99
N PRO A 401 12.22 4.25 17.00
CA PRO A 401 13.16 3.16 16.83
C PRO A 401 12.50 1.90 16.30
N ARG A 402 13.07 1.30 15.25
CA ARG A 402 12.56 0.07 14.64
C ARG A 402 12.39 -1.09 15.64
N LYS A 403 13.20 -1.11 16.69
CA LYS A 403 13.10 -2.08 17.77
C LYS A 403 11.72 -2.08 18.44
N VAL A 404 11.06 -0.92 18.59
CA VAL A 404 9.71 -0.84 19.18
C VAL A 404 8.70 -1.64 18.35
N LEU A 405 8.79 -1.55 17.02
CA LEU A 405 7.97 -2.34 16.11
C LEU A 405 8.33 -3.83 16.16
N GLN A 406 9.62 -4.17 16.23
CA GLN A 406 10.10 -5.56 16.29
C GLN A 406 9.70 -6.27 17.60
N ASP A 407 9.85 -5.59 18.74
CA ASP A 407 9.44 -6.09 20.05
C ASP A 407 7.92 -6.29 20.13
N SER A 408 7.18 -5.62 19.23
CA SER A 408 5.73 -5.77 19.08
C SER A 408 5.33 -6.88 18.10
N LEU A 409 6.27 -7.53 17.41
CA LEU A 409 5.94 -8.67 16.56
C LEU A 409 5.62 -9.90 17.42
N PRO A 410 4.59 -10.69 17.07
CA PRO A 410 4.29 -11.90 17.81
C PRO A 410 5.45 -12.88 17.72
N ALA A 411 5.84 -13.47 18.85
CA ALA A 411 6.71 -14.64 18.84
C ALA A 411 6.05 -15.74 18.01
N VAL A 412 6.82 -16.32 17.10
CA VAL A 412 6.35 -17.35 16.18
C VAL A 412 6.86 -18.70 16.65
N GLU A 413 5.96 -19.63 16.93
CA GLU A 413 6.38 -20.97 17.31
C GLU A 413 7.09 -21.68 16.13
N PRO A 414 8.23 -22.36 16.37
CA PRO A 414 8.88 -23.15 15.33
C PRO A 414 7.91 -24.20 14.79
N TRP A 415 7.57 -24.11 13.51
CA TRP A 415 6.65 -25.05 12.90
C TRP A 415 7.20 -26.48 12.93
N ASN A 416 6.34 -27.42 13.30
CA ASN A 416 6.68 -28.83 13.24
C ASN A 416 6.68 -29.31 11.78
N ARG A 417 7.87 -29.43 11.19
CA ARG A 417 8.11 -29.85 9.79
C ARG A 417 7.42 -31.15 9.35
N ARG A 418 6.82 -31.91 10.27
CA ARG A 418 6.10 -33.15 9.96
C ARG A 418 4.88 -32.96 9.03
N PHE A 419 4.28 -31.76 8.98
CA PHE A 419 3.10 -31.51 8.14
C PHE A 419 3.39 -31.29 6.64
N THR A 420 4.63 -30.99 6.25
CA THR A 420 4.95 -30.61 4.86
C THR A 420 5.14 -31.79 3.90
N ALA A 421 5.23 -33.03 4.39
CA ALA A 421 5.77 -34.14 3.60
C ALA A 421 4.76 -34.92 2.72
N ARG A 422 3.44 -34.67 2.80
CA ARG A 422 2.44 -35.64 2.29
C ARG A 422 1.51 -35.21 1.16
N THR A 423 1.62 -33.99 0.64
CA THR A 423 0.74 -33.52 -0.45
C THR A 423 1.51 -32.64 -1.41
N ALA A 424 1.28 -32.80 -2.72
CA ALA A 424 1.72 -31.83 -3.71
C ALA A 424 1.14 -30.45 -3.34
N ALA A 425 2.02 -29.56 -2.89
CA ALA A 425 1.64 -28.22 -2.46
C ALA A 425 1.17 -27.42 -3.68
N ARG A 426 -0.05 -26.87 -3.59
CA ARG A 426 -0.55 -25.92 -4.59
C ARG A 426 0.09 -24.56 -4.31
N PRO A 427 0.46 -23.78 -5.35
CA PRO A 427 0.96 -22.41 -5.18
C PRO A 427 -0.02 -21.50 -4.44
N GLY A 428 0.53 -20.52 -3.72
CA GLY A 428 -0.21 -19.56 -2.92
C GLY A 428 -0.32 -19.95 -1.44
N ILE A 429 -1.34 -19.40 -0.78
CA ILE A 429 -1.66 -19.67 0.63
C ILE A 429 -2.01 -21.16 0.82
N ASP A 430 -1.35 -21.83 1.76
CA ASP A 430 -1.74 -23.18 2.17
C ASP A 430 -2.92 -23.12 3.14
N GLU A 431 -4.13 -23.27 2.60
CA GLU A 431 -5.38 -23.20 3.37
C GLU A 431 -5.39 -24.15 4.59
N ARG A 432 -4.68 -25.28 4.55
CA ARG A 432 -4.63 -26.24 5.66
C ARG A 432 -3.87 -25.71 6.88
N THR A 433 -3.08 -24.67 6.66
CA THR A 433 -2.32 -23.98 7.70
C THR A 433 -3.09 -22.77 8.25
N MET A 434 -4.24 -22.46 7.64
CA MET A 434 -5.14 -21.40 8.11
C MET A 434 -5.72 -21.75 9.49
N PRO A 435 -5.80 -20.78 10.41
CA PRO A 435 -6.32 -21.04 11.75
C PRO A 435 -7.78 -21.47 11.79
N SER A 436 -8.61 -21.03 10.85
CA SER A 436 -10.04 -21.34 10.80
C SER A 436 -10.36 -22.82 10.59
N LEU A 437 -9.45 -23.59 9.99
CA LEU A 437 -9.62 -25.02 9.76
C LEU A 437 -9.10 -25.88 10.92
N PHE A 438 -8.44 -25.26 11.89
CA PHE A 438 -7.95 -25.98 13.05
C PHE A 438 -9.01 -25.99 14.12
N VAL A 439 -9.83 -27.04 14.12
CA VAL A 439 -10.53 -27.44 15.34
C VAL A 439 -9.42 -27.81 16.31
N PRO A 440 -9.26 -27.13 17.46
CA PRO A 440 -8.37 -27.62 18.49
C PRO A 440 -8.76 -29.07 18.71
N GLN A 441 -7.84 -30.01 18.52
CA GLN A 441 -8.05 -31.34 19.05
C GLN A 441 -8.19 -31.08 20.55
N LEU A 442 -9.44 -30.99 21.02
CA LEU A 442 -9.77 -31.00 22.42
C LEU A 442 -8.95 -32.16 22.95
N ALA A 443 -8.01 -31.87 23.83
CA ALA A 443 -7.26 -32.89 24.52
C ALA A 443 -8.32 -33.84 25.05
N VAL A 444 -8.42 -35.01 24.43
CA VAL A 444 -9.20 -36.10 24.98
C VAL A 444 -8.31 -36.49 26.15
N ASP A 445 -8.68 -35.98 27.32
CA ASP A 445 -8.05 -36.35 28.58
C ASP A 445 -8.14 -37.88 28.68
N ASP A 446 -7.00 -38.54 28.49
CA ASP A 446 -6.80 -39.98 28.77
C ASP A 446 -6.58 -40.22 30.26
#